data_AF-A0A5E4R7X8-F1
#
_entry.id   AF-A0A5E4R7X8-F1
#
_cell.length_a   1.000
_cell.length_b   1.000
_cell.length_c   1.000
_cell.angle_alpha   90.00
_cell.angle_beta   90.00
_cell.angle_gamma   90.00
#
_symmetry.space_group_name_H-M   'P 1'
#
loop_
_entity.id
_entity.type
_entity.pdbx_description
1 polymer ?
#
loop_
_entity_poly.entity_id
_entity_poly.type
_entity_poly.pdbx_seq_one_letter_code
_entity_poly.pdbx_strand_id
1 'polypeptide(L)'
;MHSRLTSQEEKFDAFSNGLNSLQTELADMRKSFQSLRTDLDSVIECSNNIKESNNRNTEVLNDTVNSIGVIQSQIKEHNDSLDFFSKKIEALQVESSSHSYIISDLKNDSSTFDHNFKSLLSKVMQLERISRSHNIEIQAVPERKNENLNTIIKKIFDKISVSLPDDVVISCNRVAKRTVSDRPRTIVVTLMTPKHRDLILSAVHRYNKANPKDMLCSLDLGIIGERKPIYVAENLSPEAKHLHMEARKASKVLNFKYVWVKFGKVYMRKGEHSPAININSLDKLKSIS
;
A
#
# COMPACT_ATOMS: atom_id res chain seq x y z
N MET A 1 -17.26 -69.20 -132.66
CA MET A 1 -18.46 -68.55 -132.08
C MET A 1 -18.41 -68.44 -130.55
N HIS A 2 -17.62 -69.26 -129.82
CA HIS A 2 -17.53 -69.16 -128.34
C HIS A 2 -16.65 -68.02 -127.78
N SER A 3 -15.63 -67.50 -128.49
CA SER A 3 -14.70 -66.51 -127.92
C SER A 3 -15.18 -65.04 -127.91
N ARG A 4 -16.30 -64.73 -128.59
CA ARG A 4 -16.84 -63.36 -128.70
C ARG A 4 -17.96 -63.08 -127.69
N LEU A 5 -18.63 -64.12 -127.20
CA LEU A 5 -19.65 -64.08 -126.15
C LEU A 5 -19.00 -63.97 -124.75
N THR A 6 -17.92 -64.72 -124.51
CA THR A 6 -17.14 -64.64 -123.26
C THR A 6 -16.54 -63.25 -123.02
N SER A 7 -16.09 -62.55 -124.07
CA SER A 7 -15.56 -61.18 -123.97
C SER A 7 -16.63 -60.11 -123.69
N GLN A 8 -17.91 -60.36 -124.00
CA GLN A 8 -19.00 -59.45 -123.65
C GLN A 8 -19.56 -59.73 -122.25
N GLU A 9 -19.62 -61.00 -121.82
CA GLU A 9 -19.94 -61.37 -120.43
C GLU A 9 -18.88 -60.84 -119.45
N GLU A 10 -17.59 -60.98 -119.75
CA GLU A 10 -16.52 -60.41 -118.91
C GLU A 10 -16.59 -58.88 -118.81
N LYS A 11 -17.00 -58.19 -119.88
CA LYS A 11 -17.20 -56.73 -119.86
C LYS A 11 -18.45 -56.32 -119.09
N PHE A 12 -19.52 -57.11 -119.16
CA PHE A 12 -20.76 -56.86 -118.43
C PHE A 12 -20.58 -57.14 -116.93
N ASP A 13 -19.86 -58.22 -116.58
CA ASP A 13 -19.49 -58.54 -115.20
C ASP A 13 -18.51 -57.50 -114.64
N ALA A 14 -17.53 -57.03 -115.42
CA ALA A 14 -16.66 -55.92 -115.01
C ALA A 14 -17.43 -54.61 -114.81
N PHE A 15 -18.43 -54.32 -115.65
CA PHE A 15 -19.29 -53.15 -115.50
C PHE A 15 -20.24 -53.26 -114.29
N SER A 16 -20.85 -54.44 -114.08
CA SER A 16 -21.71 -54.73 -112.93
C SER A 16 -20.93 -54.68 -111.62
N ASN A 17 -19.72 -55.25 -111.59
CA ASN A 17 -18.79 -55.15 -110.46
C ASN A 17 -18.35 -53.70 -110.21
N GLY A 18 -18.11 -52.92 -111.27
CA GLY A 18 -17.82 -51.49 -111.16
C GLY A 18 -19.01 -50.69 -110.60
N LEU A 19 -20.24 -51.00 -111.02
CA LEU A 19 -21.47 -50.40 -110.50
C LEU A 19 -21.71 -50.76 -109.03
N ASN A 20 -21.52 -52.02 -108.65
CA ASN A 20 -21.63 -52.49 -107.27
C ASN A 20 -20.53 -51.87 -106.37
N SER A 21 -19.30 -51.73 -106.88
CA SER A 21 -18.20 -51.04 -106.21
C SER A 21 -18.55 -49.57 -105.95
N LEU A 22 -19.03 -48.84 -106.95
CA LEU A 22 -19.45 -47.44 -106.83
C LEU A 22 -20.63 -47.30 -105.86
N GLN A 23 -21.57 -48.24 -105.86
CA GLN A 23 -22.71 -48.24 -104.95
C GLN A 23 -22.28 -48.50 -103.50
N THR A 24 -21.24 -49.31 -103.31
CA THR A 24 -20.63 -49.57 -102.00
C THR A 24 -19.87 -48.34 -101.49
N GLU A 25 -19.05 -47.69 -102.35
CA GLU A 25 -18.37 -46.43 -102.01
C GLU A 25 -19.34 -45.29 -101.70
N LEU A 26 -20.45 -45.18 -102.43
CA LEU A 26 -21.51 -44.22 -102.14
C LEU A 26 -22.19 -44.49 -100.79
N ALA A 27 -22.40 -45.76 -100.43
CA ALA A 27 -22.95 -46.14 -99.13
C ALA A 27 -21.98 -45.83 -97.98
N ASP A 28 -20.68 -46.05 -98.17
CA ASP A 28 -19.65 -45.75 -97.17
C ASP A 28 -19.42 -44.24 -97.03
N MET A 29 -19.44 -43.47 -98.13
CA MET A 29 -19.47 -42.01 -98.05
C MET A 29 -20.69 -41.53 -97.26
N ARG A 30 -21.88 -42.09 -97.51
CA ARG A 30 -23.09 -41.73 -96.77
C ARG A 30 -22.94 -41.99 -95.27
N LYS A 31 -22.37 -43.13 -94.87
CA LYS A 31 -22.06 -43.44 -93.46
C LYS A 31 -21.06 -42.46 -92.87
N SER A 32 -20.00 -42.12 -93.59
CA SER A 32 -19.00 -41.13 -93.16
C SER A 32 -19.61 -39.73 -92.98
N PHE A 33 -20.46 -39.28 -93.92
CA PHE A 33 -21.19 -38.02 -93.76
C PHE A 33 -22.16 -38.05 -92.57
N GLN A 34 -22.79 -39.19 -92.30
CA GLN A 34 -23.66 -39.37 -91.14
C GLN A 34 -22.85 -39.29 -89.83
N SER A 35 -21.67 -39.92 -89.78
CA SER A 35 -20.73 -39.86 -88.65
C SER A 35 -20.24 -38.44 -88.40
N LEU A 36 -19.79 -37.75 -89.45
CA LEU A 36 -19.35 -36.35 -89.38
C LEU A 36 -20.47 -35.43 -88.86
N ARG A 37 -21.71 -35.71 -89.24
CA ARG A 37 -22.86 -34.94 -88.74
C ARG A 37 -23.10 -35.17 -87.25
N THR A 38 -23.04 -36.41 -86.78
CA THR A 38 -23.12 -36.70 -85.33
C THR A 38 -21.95 -36.10 -84.54
N ASP A 39 -20.74 -36.12 -85.09
CA ASP A 39 -19.59 -35.46 -84.46
C ASP A 39 -19.80 -33.95 -84.39
N LEU A 40 -20.32 -33.33 -85.46
CA LEU A 40 -20.64 -31.90 -85.50
C LEU A 40 -21.71 -31.53 -84.46
N ASP A 41 -22.78 -32.33 -84.34
CA ASP A 41 -23.83 -32.12 -83.34
C ASP A 41 -23.25 -32.21 -81.91
N SER A 42 -22.35 -33.16 -81.65
CA SER A 42 -21.66 -33.29 -80.35
C SER A 42 -20.75 -32.09 -80.03
N VAL A 43 -20.08 -31.53 -81.04
CA VAL A 43 -19.25 -30.33 -80.89
C VAL A 43 -20.11 -29.10 -80.62
N ILE A 44 -21.27 -28.97 -81.27
CA ILE A 44 -22.22 -27.89 -81.01
C ILE A 44 -22.74 -27.96 -79.56
N GLU A 45 -23.10 -29.17 -79.10
CA GLU A 45 -23.53 -29.39 -77.72
C GLU A 45 -22.43 -29.03 -76.71
N CYS A 46 -21.19 -29.48 -76.96
CA CYS A 46 -20.04 -29.13 -76.14
C CYS A 46 -19.79 -27.61 -76.10
N SER A 47 -19.87 -26.93 -77.25
CA SER A 47 -19.74 -25.47 -77.35
C SER A 47 -20.80 -24.73 -76.53
N ASN A 48 -22.04 -25.19 -76.57
CA ASN A 48 -23.12 -24.63 -75.76
C ASN A 48 -22.88 -24.84 -74.26
N ASN A 49 -22.45 -26.03 -73.85
CA ASN A 49 -22.10 -26.33 -72.46
C ASN A 49 -20.94 -25.47 -71.96
N ILE A 50 -19.90 -25.26 -72.79
CA ILE A 50 -18.78 -24.36 -72.47
C ILE A 50 -19.28 -22.92 -72.31
N LYS A 51 -20.18 -22.45 -73.19
CA LYS A 51 -20.74 -21.11 -73.13
C LYS A 51 -21.55 -20.89 -71.85
N GLU A 52 -22.39 -21.86 -71.47
CA GLU A 52 -23.12 -21.80 -70.20
C GLU A 52 -22.18 -21.84 -69.00
N SER A 53 -21.17 -22.72 -69.02
CA SER A 53 -20.17 -22.79 -67.93
C SER A 53 -19.40 -21.48 -67.79
N ASN A 54 -19.04 -20.85 -68.90
CA ASN A 54 -18.38 -19.54 -68.88
C ASN A 54 -19.29 -18.48 -68.28
N ASN A 55 -20.56 -18.43 -68.67
CA ASN A 55 -21.54 -17.49 -68.10
C ASN A 55 -21.65 -17.66 -66.58
N ARG A 56 -21.81 -18.90 -66.09
CA ARG A 56 -21.84 -19.22 -64.66
C ARG A 56 -20.56 -18.78 -63.94
N ASN A 57 -19.39 -19.02 -64.54
CA ASN A 57 -18.11 -18.59 -63.97
C ASN A 57 -18.02 -17.06 -63.86
N THR A 58 -18.51 -16.30 -64.84
CA THR A 58 -18.58 -14.83 -64.78
C THR A 58 -19.47 -14.33 -63.65
N GLU A 59 -20.61 -14.97 -63.38
CA GLU A 59 -21.48 -14.61 -62.24
C GLU A 59 -20.76 -14.82 -60.91
N VAL A 60 -20.14 -16.01 -60.72
CA VAL A 60 -19.35 -16.30 -59.51
C VAL A 60 -18.17 -15.33 -59.36
N LEU A 61 -17.50 -14.97 -60.44
CA LEU A 61 -16.42 -13.96 -60.44
C LEU A 61 -16.93 -12.59 -60.00
N ASN A 62 -18.09 -12.15 -60.48
CA ASN A 62 -18.66 -10.88 -60.05
C ASN A 62 -19.07 -10.90 -58.57
N ASP A 63 -19.67 -11.99 -58.09
CA ASP A 63 -20.06 -12.14 -56.69
C ASP A 63 -18.84 -12.15 -55.76
N THR A 64 -17.77 -12.84 -56.16
CA THR A 64 -16.51 -12.86 -55.41
C THR A 64 -15.82 -11.49 -55.41
N VAL A 65 -15.80 -10.76 -56.54
CA VAL A 65 -15.28 -9.38 -56.61
C VAL A 65 -16.07 -8.44 -55.71
N ASN A 66 -17.40 -8.53 -55.72
CA ASN A 66 -18.25 -7.74 -54.83
C ASN A 66 -17.97 -8.03 -53.35
N SER A 67 -17.83 -9.32 -53.00
CA SER A 67 -17.50 -9.75 -51.64
C SER A 67 -16.12 -9.22 -51.19
N ILE A 68 -15.13 -9.24 -52.08
CA ILE A 68 -13.80 -8.67 -51.83
C ILE A 68 -13.89 -7.16 -51.57
N GLY A 69 -14.72 -6.43 -52.33
CA GLY A 69 -14.93 -5.00 -52.12
C GLY A 69 -15.52 -4.68 -50.75
N VAL A 70 -16.49 -5.48 -50.28
CA VAL A 70 -17.07 -5.33 -48.93
C VAL A 70 -16.01 -5.57 -47.86
N ILE A 71 -15.20 -6.62 -47.98
CA ILE A 71 -14.13 -6.94 -47.04
C ILE A 71 -13.09 -5.81 -47.00
N GLN A 72 -12.72 -5.24 -48.15
CA GLN A 72 -11.78 -4.11 -48.20
C GLN A 72 -12.32 -2.88 -47.45
N SER A 73 -13.62 -2.60 -47.56
CA SER A 73 -14.26 -1.51 -46.81
C SER A 73 -14.20 -1.76 -45.30
N GLN A 74 -14.51 -2.99 -44.85
CA GLN A 74 -14.45 -3.35 -43.44
C GLN A 74 -13.02 -3.29 -42.88
N ILE A 75 -12.01 -3.73 -43.65
CA ILE A 75 -10.60 -3.62 -43.28
C ILE A 75 -10.21 -2.15 -43.09
N LYS A 76 -10.70 -1.25 -43.95
CA LYS A 76 -10.45 0.18 -43.82
C LYS A 76 -11.05 0.75 -42.53
N GLU A 77 -12.31 0.46 -42.24
CA GLU A 77 -12.97 0.91 -41.00
C GLU A 77 -12.28 0.35 -39.74
N HIS A 78 -11.81 -0.90 -39.78
CA HIS A 78 -11.02 -1.47 -38.70
C HIS A 78 -9.67 -0.79 -38.51
N ASN A 79 -8.97 -0.45 -39.59
CA ASN A 79 -7.71 0.28 -39.50
C ASN A 79 -7.91 1.68 -38.88
N ASP A 80 -8.98 2.38 -39.28
CA ASP A 80 -9.33 3.69 -38.70
C ASP A 80 -9.63 3.57 -37.19
N SER A 81 -10.34 2.50 -36.79
CA SER A 81 -10.62 2.20 -35.39
C SER A 81 -9.33 1.88 -34.60
N LEU A 82 -8.41 1.11 -35.18
CA LEU A 82 -7.13 0.79 -34.55
C LEU A 82 -6.25 2.02 -34.33
N ASP A 83 -6.19 2.94 -35.30
CA ASP A 83 -5.48 4.22 -35.15
C ASP A 83 -6.06 5.06 -34.01
N PHE A 84 -7.40 5.13 -33.92
CA PHE A 84 -8.07 5.81 -32.82
C PHE A 84 -7.74 5.20 -31.45
N PHE A 85 -7.77 3.86 -31.34
CA PHE A 85 -7.40 3.18 -30.10
C PHE A 85 -5.92 3.35 -29.75
N SER A 86 -5.02 3.32 -30.73
CA SER A 86 -3.58 3.57 -30.52
C SER A 86 -3.35 4.94 -29.89
N LYS A 87 -3.98 5.99 -30.44
CA LYS A 87 -3.91 7.35 -29.90
C LYS A 87 -4.44 7.43 -28.46
N LYS A 88 -5.53 6.72 -28.14
CA LYS A 88 -6.05 6.66 -26.77
C LYS A 88 -5.11 5.93 -25.82
N ILE A 89 -4.47 4.85 -26.26
CA ILE A 89 -3.51 4.10 -25.45
C ILE A 89 -2.29 4.98 -25.13
N GLU A 90 -1.77 5.71 -26.12
CA GLU A 90 -0.66 6.65 -25.92
C GLU A 90 -1.03 7.75 -24.91
N ALA A 91 -2.21 8.36 -25.04
CA ALA A 91 -2.68 9.37 -24.09
C ALA A 91 -2.79 8.82 -22.66
N LEU A 92 -3.36 7.63 -22.49
CA LEU A 92 -3.44 6.97 -21.18
C LEU A 92 -2.06 6.62 -20.61
N GLN A 93 -1.10 6.26 -21.46
CA GLN A 93 0.26 5.96 -21.03
C GLN A 93 0.99 7.20 -20.51
N VAL A 94 0.79 8.36 -21.15
CA VAL A 94 1.30 9.66 -20.68
C VAL A 94 0.67 10.02 -19.33
N GLU A 95 -0.65 9.91 -19.21
CA GLU A 95 -1.36 10.21 -17.96
C GLU A 95 -0.93 9.27 -16.81
N SER A 96 -0.80 7.97 -17.09
CA SER A 96 -0.32 6.98 -16.12
C SER A 96 1.11 7.29 -15.65
N SER A 97 1.97 7.77 -16.55
CA SER A 97 3.34 8.16 -16.20
C SER A 97 3.35 9.41 -15.30
N SER A 98 2.50 10.39 -15.61
CA SER A 98 2.30 11.60 -14.80
C SER A 98 1.78 11.27 -13.40
N HIS A 99 0.74 10.44 -13.30
CA HIS A 99 0.22 9.99 -12.01
C HIS A 99 1.26 9.21 -11.20
N SER A 100 2.06 8.36 -11.85
CA SER A 100 3.15 7.65 -11.17
C SER A 100 4.18 8.62 -10.58
N TYR A 101 4.51 9.70 -11.29
CA TYR A 101 5.40 10.74 -10.79
C TYR A 101 4.81 11.44 -9.57
N ILE A 102 3.55 11.92 -9.66
CA ILE A 102 2.87 12.60 -8.55
C ILE A 102 2.79 11.71 -7.30
N ILE A 103 2.47 10.43 -7.47
CA ILE A 103 2.44 9.48 -6.35
C ILE A 103 3.81 9.32 -5.70
N SER A 104 4.88 9.27 -6.51
CA SER A 104 6.24 9.18 -5.98
C SER A 104 6.64 10.44 -5.19
N ASP A 105 6.26 11.62 -5.69
CA ASP A 105 6.53 12.90 -5.07
C ASP A 105 5.77 13.07 -3.74
N LEU A 106 4.46 12.76 -3.75
CA LEU A 106 3.62 12.77 -2.55
C LEU A 106 4.12 11.80 -1.46
N LYS A 107 4.66 10.64 -1.86
CA LYS A 107 5.27 9.69 -0.90
C LYS A 107 6.54 10.28 -0.28
N ASN A 108 7.36 10.95 -1.06
CA ASN A 108 8.56 11.63 -0.57
C ASN A 108 8.16 12.76 0.40
N ASP A 109 7.19 13.59 0.04
CA ASP A 109 6.67 14.67 0.89
C ASP A 109 6.08 14.15 2.21
N SER A 110 5.29 13.08 2.15
CA SER A 110 4.77 12.44 3.37
C SER A 110 5.91 11.96 4.28
N SER A 111 6.97 11.38 3.71
CA SER A 111 8.11 10.90 4.49
C SER A 111 8.91 12.03 5.13
N THR A 112 9.11 13.14 4.41
CA THR A 112 9.83 14.31 4.94
C THR A 112 8.99 15.02 6.00
N PHE A 113 7.68 15.13 5.80
CA PHE A 113 6.75 15.67 6.78
C PHE A 113 6.77 14.84 8.08
N ASP A 114 6.67 13.51 7.98
CA ASP A 114 6.73 12.62 9.16
C ASP A 114 8.05 12.75 9.92
N HIS A 115 9.17 12.86 9.20
CA HIS A 115 10.47 13.10 9.81
C HIS A 115 10.51 14.44 10.56
N ASN A 116 10.04 15.52 9.92
CA ASN A 116 10.00 16.85 10.51
C ASN A 116 9.07 16.91 11.72
N PHE A 117 7.91 16.26 11.64
CA PHE A 117 6.96 16.16 12.73
C PHE A 117 7.56 15.44 13.95
N LYS A 118 8.22 14.30 13.74
CA LYS A 118 8.93 13.56 14.82
C LYS A 118 10.04 14.41 15.44
N SER A 119 10.82 15.11 14.62
CA SER A 119 11.88 16.01 15.07
C SER A 119 11.31 17.15 15.93
N LEU A 120 10.22 17.79 15.49
CA LEU A 120 9.56 18.86 16.22
C LEU A 120 8.97 18.38 17.54
N LEU A 121 8.29 17.23 17.54
CA LEU A 121 7.75 16.63 18.76
C LEU A 121 8.86 16.34 19.79
N SER A 122 10.00 15.81 19.34
CA SER A 122 11.17 15.59 20.19
C SER A 122 11.69 16.89 20.81
N LYS A 123 11.74 17.99 20.04
CA LYS A 123 12.14 19.31 20.55
C LYS A 123 11.13 19.85 21.57
N VAL A 124 9.83 19.71 21.33
CA VAL A 124 8.78 20.11 22.29
C VAL A 124 8.94 19.34 23.60
N MET A 125 9.08 18.00 23.54
CA MET A 125 9.30 17.17 24.72
C MET A 125 10.59 17.53 25.49
N GLN A 126 11.63 17.98 24.78
CA GLN A 126 12.85 18.48 25.40
C GLN A 126 12.63 19.81 26.13
N LEU A 127 11.95 20.76 25.49
CA LEU A 127 11.63 22.07 26.09
C LEU A 127 10.75 21.92 27.33
N GLU A 128 9.74 21.04 27.26
CA GLU A 128 8.88 20.72 28.39
C GLU A 128 9.61 20.14 29.60
N ARG A 129 10.66 19.34 29.34
CA ARG A 129 11.52 18.78 30.38
C ARG A 129 12.42 19.86 30.98
N ILE A 130 12.95 20.75 30.15
CA ILE A 130 13.80 21.86 30.59
C ILE A 130 12.97 22.83 31.45
N SER A 131 11.76 23.18 31.05
CA SER A 131 10.89 24.11 31.81
C SER A 131 10.48 23.56 33.18
N ARG A 132 10.44 22.23 33.35
CA ARG A 132 10.14 21.56 34.61
C ARG A 132 11.38 21.09 35.38
N SER A 133 12.58 21.38 34.87
CA SER A 133 13.85 20.88 35.43
C SER A 133 14.18 21.43 36.81
N HIS A 134 13.47 22.45 37.29
CA HIS A 134 13.66 23.02 38.62
C HIS A 134 12.58 22.58 39.59
N ASN A 135 11.61 21.80 39.12
CA ASN A 135 10.35 21.59 39.81
C ASN A 135 10.32 20.23 40.50
N ILE A 136 9.79 20.22 41.72
CA ILE A 136 9.35 19.01 42.42
C ILE A 136 7.83 19.00 42.55
N GLU A 137 7.27 17.80 42.61
CA GLU A 137 5.89 17.53 42.96
C GLU A 137 5.81 16.93 44.35
N ILE A 138 4.92 17.47 45.17
CA ILE A 138 4.61 16.95 46.49
C ILE A 138 3.16 16.50 46.47
N GLN A 139 2.98 15.19 46.54
CA GLN A 139 1.71 14.53 46.33
C GLN A 139 1.11 14.06 47.66
N ALA A 140 -0.22 13.95 47.68
CA ALA A 140 -1.00 13.45 48.81
C ALA A 140 -0.96 14.29 50.09
N VAL A 141 -0.56 15.56 50.02
CA VAL A 141 -0.66 16.51 51.14
C VAL A 141 -2.13 16.90 51.35
N PRO A 142 -2.75 16.60 52.51
CA PRO A 142 -4.14 16.97 52.79
C PRO A 142 -4.40 18.46 52.60
N GLU A 143 -5.55 18.81 52.02
CA GLU A 143 -5.95 20.21 51.78
C GLU A 143 -6.59 20.82 53.03
N ARG A 144 -6.24 22.08 53.33
CA ARG A 144 -6.83 22.84 54.43
C ARG A 144 -7.18 24.24 53.96
N LYS A 145 -8.24 24.81 54.54
CA LYS A 145 -8.56 26.24 54.38
C LYS A 145 -7.40 27.05 54.98
N ASN A 146 -6.92 28.05 54.25
CA ASN A 146 -5.84 28.95 54.66
C ASN A 146 -4.51 28.25 55.00
N GLU A 147 -4.14 27.22 54.24
CA GLU A 147 -2.82 26.60 54.39
C GLU A 147 -1.69 27.52 53.91
N ASN A 148 -0.57 27.50 54.61
CA ASN A 148 0.66 28.14 54.16
C ASN A 148 1.58 27.09 53.54
N LEU A 149 1.64 27.06 52.20
CA LEU A 149 2.45 26.08 51.49
C LEU A 149 3.95 26.23 51.78
N ASN A 150 4.46 27.46 51.94
CA ASN A 150 5.87 27.69 52.27
C ASN A 150 6.24 27.08 53.62
N THR A 151 5.38 27.22 54.63
CA THR A 151 5.57 26.56 55.94
C THR A 151 5.57 25.04 55.81
N ILE A 152 4.70 24.49 54.96
CA ILE A 152 4.67 23.05 54.68
C ILE A 152 6.00 22.59 54.04
N ILE A 153 6.52 23.33 53.05
CA ILE A 153 7.79 23.00 52.40
C ILE A 153 8.95 23.05 53.39
N LYS A 154 9.02 24.09 54.23
CA LYS A 154 10.05 24.22 55.27
C LYS A 154 10.05 23.02 56.22
N LYS A 155 8.87 22.61 56.71
CA LYS A 155 8.75 21.41 57.57
C LYS A 155 9.21 20.12 56.88
N ILE A 156 8.97 19.98 55.57
CA ILE A 156 9.50 18.85 54.80
C ILE A 156 11.03 18.88 54.83
N PHE A 157 11.64 20.03 54.54
CA PHE A 157 13.09 20.20 54.52
C PHE A 157 13.73 19.92 55.88
N ASP A 158 13.14 20.44 56.96
CA ASP A 158 13.57 20.18 58.34
C ASP A 158 13.51 18.68 58.66
N LYS A 159 12.39 18.02 58.32
CA LYS A 159 12.18 16.59 58.60
C LYS A 159 13.20 15.70 57.88
N ILE A 160 13.58 16.05 56.65
CA ILE A 160 14.59 15.31 55.87
C ILE A 160 16.02 15.81 56.12
N SER A 161 16.22 16.71 57.09
CA SER A 161 17.50 17.29 57.48
C SER A 161 18.24 17.98 56.32
N VAL A 162 17.48 18.70 55.47
CA VAL A 162 18.02 19.50 54.37
C VAL A 162 17.95 20.97 54.76
N SER A 163 19.11 21.58 55.04
CA SER A 163 19.21 23.01 55.30
C SER A 163 19.37 23.77 53.99
N LEU A 164 18.35 24.55 53.63
CA LEU A 164 18.36 25.41 52.44
C LEU A 164 17.97 26.84 52.82
N PRO A 165 18.57 27.86 52.18
CA PRO A 165 18.12 29.24 52.31
C PRO A 165 16.64 29.42 51.95
N ASP A 166 16.01 30.42 52.58
CA ASP A 166 14.58 30.70 52.40
C ASP A 166 14.21 31.12 50.96
N ASP A 167 15.15 31.68 50.21
CA ASP A 167 14.99 32.12 48.82
C ASP A 167 15.13 30.99 47.79
N VAL A 168 15.46 29.76 48.21
CA VAL A 168 15.58 28.61 47.30
C VAL A 168 14.23 28.25 46.65
N VAL A 169 13.12 28.52 47.34
CA VAL A 169 11.77 28.28 46.80
C VAL A 169 11.30 29.53 46.06
N ILE A 170 11.29 29.47 44.72
CA ILE A 170 10.82 30.56 43.85
C ILE A 170 9.29 30.65 43.89
N SER A 171 8.61 29.51 43.76
CA SER A 171 7.16 29.46 43.78
C SER A 171 6.65 28.12 44.28
N CYS A 172 5.49 28.12 44.92
CA CYS A 172 4.86 26.93 45.48
C CYS A 172 3.35 27.05 45.36
N ASN A 173 2.72 26.21 44.55
CA ASN A 173 1.29 26.29 44.25
C ASN A 173 0.66 24.91 44.12
N ARG A 174 -0.62 24.80 44.51
CA ARG A 174 -1.42 23.60 44.18
C ARG A 174 -1.84 23.63 42.72
N VAL A 175 -1.68 22.50 42.04
CA VAL A 175 -2.08 22.34 40.64
C VAL A 175 -3.49 21.76 40.57
N ALA A 176 -4.28 22.26 39.62
CA ALA A 176 -5.63 21.76 39.37
C ALA A 176 -5.62 20.26 39.02
N LYS A 177 -6.66 19.54 39.45
CA LYS A 177 -6.84 18.14 39.07
C LYS A 177 -7.24 18.08 37.61
N ARG A 178 -6.63 17.17 36.85
CA ARG A 178 -7.05 16.88 35.46
C ARG A 178 -8.26 15.96 35.39
N THR A 179 -8.51 15.20 36.45
CA THR A 179 -9.61 14.24 36.57
C THR A 179 -10.30 14.42 37.93
N VAL A 180 -11.58 14.08 37.98
CA VAL A 180 -12.33 14.06 39.25
C VAL A 180 -11.75 12.94 40.11
N SER A 181 -11.19 13.30 41.26
CA SER A 181 -10.58 12.36 42.20
C SER A 181 -10.60 12.94 43.61
N ASP A 182 -10.85 12.11 44.60
CA ASP A 182 -10.81 12.48 46.01
C ASP A 182 -9.38 12.71 46.52
N ARG A 183 -8.36 12.35 45.74
CA ARG A 183 -6.96 12.61 46.09
C ARG A 183 -6.70 14.11 46.18
N PRO A 184 -5.97 14.60 47.20
CA PRO A 184 -5.61 16.01 47.31
C PRO A 184 -4.83 16.51 46.09
N ARG A 185 -5.00 17.79 45.74
CA ARG A 185 -4.24 18.45 44.67
C ARG A 185 -2.75 18.43 44.95
N THR A 186 -1.94 18.08 43.95
CA THR A 186 -0.48 18.10 44.04
C THR A 186 0.03 19.52 44.23
N ILE A 187 1.02 19.69 45.10
CA ILE A 187 1.78 20.93 45.22
C ILE A 187 2.97 20.85 44.27
N VAL A 188 3.14 21.84 43.40
CA VAL A 188 4.34 22.00 42.59
C VAL A 188 5.19 23.11 43.20
N VAL A 189 6.46 22.80 43.43
CA VAL A 189 7.45 23.73 43.96
C VAL A 189 8.51 23.97 42.90
N THR A 190 8.73 25.23 42.53
CA THR A 190 9.81 25.67 41.64
C THR A 190 10.99 26.10 42.51
N LEU A 191 12.16 25.48 42.28
CA LEU A 191 13.37 25.75 43.05
C LEU A 191 14.34 26.62 42.25
N MET A 192 15.28 27.27 42.92
CA MET A 192 16.27 28.14 42.29
C MET A 192 17.15 27.42 41.25
N THR A 193 17.49 26.15 41.49
CA THR A 193 18.35 25.38 40.58
C THR A 193 17.94 23.91 40.52
N PRO A 194 18.29 23.17 39.45
CA PRO A 194 18.06 21.73 39.37
C PRO A 194 18.85 20.95 40.43
N LYS A 195 19.96 21.51 40.92
CA LYS A 195 20.77 20.89 41.99
C LYS A 195 20.01 20.83 43.31
N HIS A 196 19.27 21.90 43.66
CA HIS A 196 18.40 21.89 44.84
C HIS A 196 17.31 20.82 44.71
N ARG A 197 16.72 20.71 43.51
CA ARG A 197 15.72 19.67 43.18
C ARG A 197 16.30 18.26 43.40
N ASP A 198 17.47 17.99 42.85
CA ASP A 198 18.12 16.68 42.97
C ASP A 198 18.53 16.36 44.42
N LEU A 199 19.03 17.35 45.16
CA LEU A 199 19.37 17.24 46.57
C LEU A 199 18.16 16.82 47.42
N ILE A 200 17.03 17.52 47.25
CA ILE A 200 15.79 17.26 47.99
C ILE A 200 15.28 15.85 47.67
N LEU A 201 15.19 15.46 46.39
CA LEU A 201 14.73 14.13 46.00
C LEU A 201 15.62 13.03 46.56
N SER A 202 16.94 13.24 46.53
CA SER A 202 17.91 12.30 47.09
C SER A 202 17.78 12.19 48.60
N ALA A 203 17.57 13.31 49.30
CA ALA A 203 17.36 13.34 50.74
C ALA A 203 16.06 12.64 51.16
N VAL A 204 14.94 12.89 50.47
CA VAL A 204 13.67 12.18 50.70
C VAL A 204 13.84 10.68 50.48
N HIS A 205 14.53 10.28 49.40
CA HIS A 205 14.80 8.87 49.14
C HIS A 205 15.61 8.21 50.26
N ARG A 206 16.69 8.85 50.73
CA ARG A 206 17.50 8.37 51.86
C ARG A 206 16.68 8.29 53.14
N TYR A 207 15.90 9.33 53.45
CA TYR A 207 15.04 9.39 54.63
C TYR A 207 14.04 8.22 54.64
N ASN A 208 13.30 8.01 53.54
CA ASN A 208 12.32 6.92 53.46
C ASN A 208 12.97 5.54 53.49
N LYS A 209 14.17 5.39 52.91
CA LYS A 209 14.92 4.13 52.95
C LYS A 209 15.43 3.81 54.35
N ALA A 210 15.88 4.81 55.11
CA ALA A 210 16.29 4.64 56.50
C ALA A 210 15.09 4.40 57.43
N ASN A 211 13.91 4.92 57.07
CA ASN A 211 12.70 4.87 57.88
C ASN A 211 11.53 4.17 57.16
N PRO A 212 11.63 2.86 56.84
CA PRO A 212 10.60 2.16 56.05
C PRO A 212 9.23 2.10 56.73
N LYS A 213 9.20 2.08 58.07
CA LYS A 213 7.95 2.11 58.88
C LYS A 213 7.49 3.53 59.22
N ASP A 214 8.36 4.53 59.04
CA ASP A 214 8.15 5.92 59.44
C ASP A 214 8.49 6.88 58.29
N MET A 215 8.00 6.54 57.08
CA MET A 215 8.19 7.38 55.90
C MET A 215 7.53 8.75 56.08
N LEU A 216 8.02 9.72 55.31
CA LEU A 216 7.52 11.10 55.30
C LEU A 216 5.99 11.11 55.20
N CYS A 217 5.32 11.74 56.15
CA CYS A 217 3.87 11.70 56.27
C CYS A 217 3.25 13.03 56.69
N SER A 218 1.91 13.10 56.67
CA SER A 218 1.14 14.28 57.07
C SER A 218 1.48 14.79 58.48
N LEU A 219 1.71 13.89 59.43
CA LEU A 219 2.01 14.25 60.82
C LEU A 219 3.34 15.01 60.94
N ASP A 220 4.33 14.69 60.10
CA ASP A 220 5.62 15.40 60.06
C ASP A 220 5.47 16.87 59.65
N LEU A 221 4.37 17.20 58.96
CA LEU A 221 4.03 18.57 58.55
C LEU A 221 3.23 19.32 59.62
N GLY A 222 2.98 18.71 60.78
CA GLY A 222 2.04 19.21 61.79
C GLY A 222 0.59 19.18 61.29
N ILE A 223 0.26 18.32 60.32
CA ILE A 223 -1.11 18.15 59.85
C ILE A 223 -1.79 17.13 60.78
N ILE A 224 -2.47 17.64 61.81
CA ILE A 224 -3.42 16.90 62.65
C ILE A 224 -4.38 16.05 61.80
N GLY A 225 -4.55 14.79 62.17
CA GLY A 225 -5.47 13.84 61.55
C GLY A 225 -4.85 12.45 61.38
N GLU A 226 -5.39 11.68 60.45
CA GLU A 226 -4.85 10.38 60.09
C GLU A 226 -3.44 10.51 59.46
N ARG A 227 -2.57 9.56 59.81
CA ARG A 227 -1.23 9.45 59.22
C ARG A 227 -1.33 9.05 57.75
N LYS A 228 -0.97 9.96 56.85
CA LYS A 228 -0.99 9.74 55.40
C LYS A 228 0.40 9.90 54.80
N PRO A 229 0.89 8.95 54.00
CA PRO A 229 2.20 9.05 53.37
C PRO A 229 2.23 10.19 52.35
N ILE A 230 3.34 10.92 52.32
CA ILE A 230 3.59 12.03 51.40
C ILE A 230 4.70 11.62 50.44
N TYR A 231 4.47 11.88 49.16
CA TYR A 231 5.41 11.50 48.11
C TYR A 231 6.01 12.75 47.49
N VAL A 232 7.33 12.80 47.41
CA VAL A 232 8.07 13.83 46.69
C VAL A 232 8.65 13.22 45.43
N ALA A 233 8.36 13.80 44.28
CA ALA A 233 8.76 13.30 42.97
C ALA A 233 9.25 14.43 42.05
N GLU A 234 9.92 14.07 40.96
CA GLU A 234 10.19 15.02 39.88
C GLU A 234 8.87 15.48 39.23
N ASN A 235 8.78 16.75 38.84
CA ASN A 235 7.67 17.24 38.02
C ASN A 235 7.89 16.82 36.57
N LEU A 236 7.13 15.80 36.13
CA LEU A 236 7.23 15.23 34.80
C LEU A 236 6.17 15.80 33.86
N SER A 237 6.50 15.88 32.56
CA SER A 237 5.50 16.16 31.53
C SER A 237 4.43 15.05 31.52
N PRO A 238 3.20 15.33 31.05
CA PRO A 238 2.15 14.32 30.90
C PRO A 238 2.61 13.07 30.15
N GLU A 239 3.37 13.24 29.08
CA GLU A 239 3.89 12.20 28.20
C GLU A 239 4.90 11.35 28.95
N ALA A 240 5.81 11.98 29.71
CA ALA A 240 6.77 11.27 30.56
C ALA A 240 6.09 10.50 31.70
N LYS A 241 5.01 11.05 32.29
CA LYS A 241 4.19 10.33 33.29
C LYS A 241 3.50 9.12 32.68
N HIS A 242 2.94 9.28 31.48
CA HIS A 242 2.32 8.18 30.75
C HIS A 242 3.36 7.11 30.40
N LEU A 243 4.51 7.49 29.86
CA LEU A 243 5.59 6.57 29.53
C LEU A 243 6.11 5.82 30.76
N HIS A 244 6.26 6.51 31.90
CA HIS A 244 6.66 5.87 33.15
C HIS A 244 5.60 4.87 33.65
N MET A 245 4.31 5.19 33.50
CA MET A 245 3.22 4.27 33.83
C MET A 245 3.29 3.01 32.96
N GLU A 246 3.41 3.16 31.64
CA GLU A 246 3.51 2.03 30.71
C GLU A 246 4.79 1.20 30.95
N ALA A 247 5.92 1.86 31.19
CA ALA A 247 7.18 1.19 31.54
C ALA A 247 7.04 0.33 32.81
N ARG A 248 6.31 0.80 33.84
CA ARG A 248 6.04 0.02 35.06
C ARG A 248 5.07 -1.13 34.85
N LYS A 249 4.17 -1.06 33.87
CA LYS A 249 3.31 -2.19 33.48
C LYS A 249 4.15 -3.24 32.74
N ALA A 250 4.88 -2.81 31.72
CA ALA A 250 5.76 -3.66 30.93
C ALA A 250 6.84 -4.34 31.79
N SER A 251 7.39 -3.64 32.79
CA SER A 251 8.42 -4.20 33.67
C SER A 251 7.95 -5.45 34.41
N LYS A 252 6.67 -5.53 34.77
CA LYS A 252 6.09 -6.69 35.47
C LYS A 252 5.97 -7.89 34.54
N VAL A 253 5.56 -7.64 33.29
CA VAL A 253 5.41 -8.69 32.27
C VAL A 253 6.78 -9.22 31.83
N LEU A 254 7.76 -8.32 31.67
CA LEU A 254 9.08 -8.61 31.14
C LEU A 254 10.14 -8.90 32.23
N ASN A 255 9.72 -9.01 33.49
CA ASN A 255 10.57 -9.28 34.65
C ASN A 255 11.76 -8.31 34.80
N PHE A 256 11.54 -7.02 34.55
CA PHE A 256 12.52 -5.98 34.89
C PHE A 256 12.44 -5.64 36.38
N LYS A 257 13.56 -5.78 37.11
CA LYS A 257 13.63 -5.53 38.56
C LYS A 257 13.50 -4.05 38.92
N TYR A 258 13.95 -3.13 38.05
CA TYR A 258 13.97 -1.70 38.37
C TYR A 258 13.35 -0.84 37.28
N VAL A 259 12.53 0.12 37.69
CA VAL A 259 12.02 1.22 36.87
C VAL A 259 12.12 2.50 37.69
N TRP A 260 12.74 3.53 37.14
CA TRP A 260 12.85 4.82 37.82
C TRP A 260 12.89 5.97 36.83
N VAL A 261 12.78 7.18 37.37
CA VAL A 261 12.93 8.41 36.61
C VAL A 261 14.12 9.19 37.13
N LYS A 262 14.89 9.78 36.22
CA LYS A 262 15.99 10.68 36.55
C LYS A 262 16.12 11.75 35.47
N PHE A 263 16.16 13.02 35.85
CA PHE A 263 16.24 14.16 34.92
C PHE A 263 15.09 14.15 33.89
N GLY A 264 13.90 13.79 34.35
CA GLY A 264 12.70 13.60 33.57
C GLY A 264 12.69 12.40 32.63
N LYS A 265 13.78 11.61 32.55
CA LYS A 265 13.91 10.45 31.66
C LYS A 265 13.56 9.17 32.39
N VAL A 266 12.83 8.27 31.71
CA VAL A 266 12.40 6.99 32.26
C VAL A 266 13.47 5.95 31.97
N TYR A 267 13.85 5.17 32.98
CA TYR A 267 14.84 4.12 32.86
C TYR A 267 14.27 2.78 33.34
N MET A 268 14.70 1.70 32.68
CA MET A 268 14.39 0.32 33.06
C MET A 268 15.68 -0.48 33.16
N ARG A 269 15.75 -1.43 34.11
CA ARG A 269 16.90 -2.33 34.27
C ARG A 269 16.45 -3.73 34.69
N LYS A 270 16.97 -4.77 34.02
CA LYS A 270 16.60 -6.18 34.27
C LYS A 270 17.07 -6.66 35.65
N GLY A 271 18.36 -6.53 35.96
CA GLY A 271 18.94 -6.90 37.26
C GLY A 271 20.07 -5.97 37.70
N GLU A 272 20.71 -6.27 38.82
CA GLU A 272 21.75 -5.41 39.44
C GLU A 272 23.02 -5.26 38.60
N HIS A 273 23.28 -6.22 37.71
CA HIS A 273 24.45 -6.22 36.82
C HIS A 273 24.11 -5.85 35.37
N SER A 274 22.82 -5.76 35.01
CA SER A 274 22.42 -5.39 33.65
C SER A 274 22.63 -3.89 33.38
N PRO A 275 22.79 -3.42 32.14
CA PRO A 275 22.78 -2.00 31.85
C PRO A 275 21.39 -1.38 32.06
N ALA A 276 21.34 -0.10 32.42
CA ALA A 276 20.11 0.68 32.45
C ALA A 276 19.73 1.10 31.02
N ILE A 277 18.47 0.91 30.64
CA ILE A 277 17.93 1.27 29.34
C ILE A 277 17.09 2.53 29.50
N ASN A 278 17.40 3.58 28.73
CA ASN A 278 16.57 4.77 28.65
C ASN A 278 15.36 4.49 27.74
N ILE A 279 14.16 4.63 28.30
CA ILE A 279 12.91 4.52 27.58
C ILE A 279 12.45 5.95 27.26
N ASN A 280 12.62 6.33 25.99
CA ASN A 280 12.31 7.67 25.49
C ASN A 280 11.03 7.74 24.66
N SER A 281 10.47 6.59 24.24
CA SER A 281 9.22 6.50 23.50
C SER A 281 8.49 5.19 23.81
N LEU A 282 7.19 5.14 23.48
CA LEU A 282 6.41 3.91 23.54
C LEU A 282 6.91 2.87 22.52
N ASP A 283 7.42 3.29 21.37
CA ASP A 283 8.01 2.37 20.38
C ASP A 283 9.27 1.70 20.91
N LYS A 284 10.12 2.46 21.63
CA LYS A 284 11.29 1.88 22.30
C LYS A 284 10.86 0.87 23.37
N LEU A 285 9.79 1.16 24.10
CA LEU A 285 9.22 0.23 25.08
C LEU A 285 8.70 -1.05 24.42
N LYS A 286 8.01 -0.94 23.27
CA LYS A 286 7.55 -2.11 22.49
C LYS A 286 8.71 -2.93 21.94
N SER A 287 9.80 -2.31 21.50
CA SER A 287 10.97 -3.03 20.98
C SER A 287 11.73 -3.87 22.01
N ILE A 288 11.52 -3.60 23.31
CA ILE A 288 12.13 -4.36 24.40
C ILE A 288 11.15 -5.33 25.07
N SER A 289 9.88 -5.27 24.65
CA SER A 289 8.83 -6.21 25.05
C SER A 289 8.86 -7.45 24.17
#